data_AF-A0A3B8NJU3-F1
#
_entry.id   AF-A0A3B8NJU3-F1
#
_cell.length_a   1.000
_cell.length_b   1.000
_cell.length_c   1.000
_cell.angle_alpha   90.00
_cell.angle_beta   90.00
_cell.angle_gamma   90.00
#
_symmetry.space_group_name_H-M   'P 1'
#
loop_
_entity.id
_entity.type
_entity.pdbx_description
1 polymer ?
#
loop_
_entity_poly.entity_id
_entity_poly.type
_entity_poly.pdbx_seq_one_letter_code
_entity_poly.pdbx_strand_id
1 'polypeptide(L)' 'MMKPVSRIPMPRLGKPEEIAQATLFLVSDESSYVTGTVLPVDGGTLAGG' A
#
# COMPACT_ATOMS: atom_id res chain seq x y z
N MET A 1 -16.87 6.56 7.75
CA MET A 1 -17.47 5.25 7.40
C MET A 1 -16.33 4.24 7.24
N MET A 2 -16.25 3.20 8.08
CA MET A 2 -15.23 2.13 7.90
C MET A 2 -15.61 1.29 6.68
N LYS A 3 -14.65 1.03 5.77
CA LYS A 3 -14.87 0.11 4.65
C LYS A 3 -15.04 -1.31 5.20
N PRO A 4 -16.04 -2.09 4.75
CA PRO A 4 -16.15 -3.49 5.14
C PRO A 4 -14.93 -4.26 4.63
N VAL A 5 -14.32 -5.06 5.51
CA VAL A 5 -13.13 -5.90 5.21
C VAL A 5 -13.41 -6.87 4.06
N SER A 6 -14.67 -7.20 3.78
CA SER A 6 -15.10 -8.08 2.69
C SER A 6 -14.69 -7.60 1.28
N ARG A 7 -14.29 -6.34 1.11
CA ARG A 7 -13.77 -5.80 -0.17
C ARG A 7 -12.25 -5.70 -0.24
N ILE A 8 -11.54 -6.04 0.83
CA ILE A 8 -10.07 -6.06 0.86
C ILE A 8 -9.63 -7.52 0.62
N PRO A 9 -8.94 -7.83 -0.49
CA PRO A 9 -8.49 -9.20 -0.76
C PRO A 9 -7.63 -9.78 0.36
N MET A 10 -6.78 -8.96 0.98
CA MET A 10 -6.20 -9.28 2.27
C MET A 10 -7.26 -9.04 3.36
N PRO A 11 -7.73 -10.07 4.10
CA PRO A 11 -8.92 -9.97 4.95
C PRO A 11 -8.62 -9.28 6.30
N ARG A 12 -7.99 -8.11 6.26
CA ARG A 12 -7.68 -7.26 7.41
C ARG A 12 -7.47 -5.81 6.98
N LEU A 13 -7.51 -4.91 7.95
CA LEU A 13 -7.00 -3.55 7.74
C LEU A 13 -5.47 -3.56 7.70
N GLY A 14 -4.93 -2.63 6.91
CA GLY A 14 -3.51 -2.29 6.96
C GLY A 14 -3.14 -1.67 8.32
N LYS A 15 -1.89 -1.83 8.72
CA LYS A 15 -1.32 -1.19 9.90
C LYS A 15 -0.54 0.06 9.50
N PRO A 16 -0.44 1.09 10.37
CA PRO A 16 0.36 2.29 10.09
C PRO A 16 1.80 1.99 9.67
N GLU A 17 2.41 0.94 10.24
CA GLU A 17 3.78 0.54 9.96
C GLU A 17 3.97 0.10 8.50
N GLU A 18 2.93 -0.41 7.84
CA GLU A 18 3.00 -0.83 6.43
C GLU A 18 3.10 0.39 5.50
N ILE A 19 2.45 1.50 5.85
CA ILE A 19 2.61 2.78 5.14
C ILE A 19 4.00 3.37 5.41
N ALA A 20 4.48 3.30 6.66
CA ALA A 20 5.81 3.78 7.03
C ALA A 20 6.91 3.03 6.27
N GLN A 21 6.79 1.70 6.14
CA GLN A 21 7.75 0.88 5.38
C GLN A 21 7.71 1.16 3.88
N ALA A 22 6.52 1.30 3.28
CA ALA A 22 6.41 1.68 1.87
C ALA A 22 7.00 3.08 1.60
N THR A 23 6.78 4.01 2.52
CA THR A 23 7.40 5.35 2.47
C THR A 23 8.92 5.24 2.61
N LEU A 24 9.40 4.42 3.55
CA LEU A 24 10.83 4.18 3.76
C LEU A 24 11.50 3.63 2.51
N PHE A 25 10.85 2.73 1.79
CA PHE A 25 11.32 2.25 0.48
C PHE A 25 11.42 3.39 -0.54
N LEU A 26 10.38 4.23 -0.68
CA LEU A 26 10.37 5.34 -1.65
C LEU A 26 11.38 6.45 -1.35
N VAL A 27 11.89 6.54 -0.12
CA VAL A 27 12.95 7.50 0.25
C VAL A 27 14.33 6.87 0.31
N SER A 28 14.46 5.56 0.11
CA SER A 28 15.74 4.87 0.14
C SER A 28 16.40 4.83 -1.23
N ASP A 29 17.71 4.56 -1.23
CA ASP A 29 18.52 4.39 -2.46
C ASP A 29 18.02 3.25 -3.35
N GLU A 30 17.30 2.27 -2.77
CA GLU A 30 16.69 1.15 -3.52
C GLU A 30 15.58 1.59 -4.48
N SER A 31 15.05 2.80 -4.29
CA SER A 31 14.07 3.41 -5.18
C SER A 31 14.66 4.47 -6.11
N SER A 32 15.99 4.53 -6.27
CA SER A 32 16.72 5.60 -6.99
C SER A 32 16.29 5.86 -8.44
N TYR A 33 15.61 4.91 -9.08
CA TYR A 33 15.06 5.07 -10.44
C TYR A 33 13.52 4.99 -10.50
N VAL A 34 12.85 4.97 -9.35
CA VAL A 34 11.39 4.99 -9.25
C VAL A 34 10.92 6.43 -9.15
N THR A 35 10.31 6.92 -10.23
CA THR A 35 9.71 8.26 -10.28
C THR A 35 8.39 8.23 -11.04
N GLY A 36 7.52 9.23 -10.81
CA GLY A 36 6.22 9.37 -11.49
C GLY A 36 5.23 8.22 -11.24
N THR A 37 5.48 7.37 -10.23
CA THR A 37 4.72 6.15 -9.97
C THR A 37 3.93 6.28 -8.66
N VAL A 38 2.70 5.78 -8.65
CA VAL A 38 1.91 5.58 -7.43
C VAL A 38 2.12 4.13 -6.98
N LEU A 39 2.53 3.93 -5.71
CA LEU A 39 2.66 2.61 -5.08
C LEU A 39 1.43 2.31 -4.21
N PRO A 40 0.49 1.44 -4.65
CA PRO A 40 -0.64 1.06 -3.83
C PRO A 40 -0.23 0.24 -2.60
N VAL A 41 -0.71 0.64 -1.42
CA VAL A 41 -0.54 -0.08 -0.16
C VAL A 41 -1.91 -0.30 0.47
N ASP A 42 -2.72 -1.14 -0.17
CA ASP A 42 -4.17 -1.16 0.02
C ASP A 42 -4.76 -2.55 0.31
N GLY A 43 -3.90 -3.55 0.53
CA GLY A 43 -4.33 -4.93 0.75
C GLY A 43 -4.96 -5.58 -0.49
N GLY A 44 -4.69 -5.05 -1.69
CA GLY A 44 -5.14 -5.59 -2.97
C GLY A 44 -6.44 -4.98 -3.52
N THR A 45 -6.97 -3.91 -2.92
CA THR A 45 -8.26 -3.35 -3.37
C THR A 45 -8.25 -2.85 -4.82
N LEU A 46 -7.12 -2.33 -5.31
CA LEU A 46 -6.95 -1.92 -6.70
C LEU A 46 -6.64 -3.10 -7.65
N ALA A 47 -6.23 -4.26 -7.12
CA ALA A 47 -5.97 -5.46 -7.92
C ALA A 47 -7.25 -6.24 -8.26
N GLY A 48 -8.31 -6.09 -7.44
CA GLY A 48 -9.55 -6.86 -7.55
C GLY A 48 -10.63 -6.29 -8.49
N GLY A 49 -10.48 -5.06 -8.98
CA GLY A 49 -11.54 -4.33 -9.72
C GLY A 49 -12.49 -3.56 -8.81
#